data_AF-A0A523VU36-F1
#
_entry.id   AF-A0A523VU36-F1
#
_cell.length_a   1.000
_cell.length_b   1.000
_cell.length_c   1.000
_cell.angle_alpha   90.00
_cell.angle_beta   90.00
_cell.angle_gamma   90.00
#
_symmetry.space_group_name_H-M   'P 1'
#
loop_
_entity.id
_entity.type
_entity.pdbx_description
1 polymer ?
#
loop_
_entity_poly.entity_id
_entity_poly.type
_entity_poly.pdbx_seq_one_letter_code
_entity_poly.pdbx_strand_id
1 'polypeptide(L)'
;MTSIWDTKADAIQKGDNLRDVSPLPEKTRIDENGFTHYVFSKVMFNNPWYKIPDDDLELFKRYLDGGSRNYPSDGRIPCDIVAREARKVLNHIGICSEDSSNPYCDSAKKALKGGKKAIVRGTLKLYLGKYTTRDWRRKRFTDDIDFWCFEVGVLDHALKECGWIKIKETGEFEKQVQWTNPDTGEVRYEALCAANNLNQLLDFGAGSYLEGTGLKEIFNKKLKRGHDVDLSDIMNVALHNKELAGRTKDEWNDTWESFEAATNTRNSRITSNLISLCRCSLGTADYLERVSKAINKYHAKILDENEYPKDSLEKICRMSIRWMNFLKENGPDDTRKMIHEFLLEQKEEKQIQANNLRIFEEKLLNLLNSKYKYLTIVFEIEN
;
A
#
# COMPACT_ATOMS: atom_id res chain seq x y z
N MET A 1 21.08 -4.39 -27.51
CA MET A 1 21.28 -3.46 -26.38
C MET A 1 21.10 -4.24 -25.10
N THR A 2 22.17 -4.53 -24.37
CA THR A 2 22.12 -5.25 -23.10
C THR A 2 21.75 -4.29 -21.95
N SER A 3 20.61 -4.59 -21.31
CA SER A 3 20.20 -4.28 -19.92
C SER A 3 20.16 -2.83 -19.41
N ILE A 4 19.49 -1.90 -20.10
CA ILE A 4 19.14 -0.60 -19.48
C ILE A 4 18.02 -0.78 -18.45
N TRP A 5 17.06 -1.65 -18.75
CA TRP A 5 16.06 -2.16 -17.81
C TRP A 5 15.78 -3.62 -18.13
N ASP A 6 15.22 -4.33 -17.16
CA ASP A 6 14.77 -5.70 -17.33
C ASP A 6 13.34 -5.69 -17.89
N THR A 7 13.10 -6.37 -19.01
CA THR A 7 11.75 -6.51 -19.59
C THR A 7 10.86 -7.47 -18.80
N LYS A 8 11.42 -8.18 -17.82
CA LYS A 8 10.73 -9.06 -16.88
C LYS A 8 11.21 -8.73 -15.46
N ALA A 9 10.29 -8.39 -14.56
CA ALA A 9 10.58 -8.01 -13.18
C ALA A 9 9.71 -8.79 -12.17
N ASP A 10 10.14 -8.94 -10.92
CA ASP A 10 9.46 -9.81 -9.96
C ASP A 10 7.98 -9.43 -9.70
N ALA A 11 7.07 -10.40 -9.90
CA ALA A 11 5.74 -10.41 -9.29
C ALA A 11 5.71 -11.51 -8.23
N ILE A 12 4.94 -11.35 -7.16
CA ILE A 12 5.05 -12.12 -5.90
C ILE A 12 4.75 -13.63 -6.03
N GLN A 13 4.32 -14.13 -7.20
CA GLN A 13 4.02 -15.56 -7.36
C GLN A 13 5.29 -16.36 -7.67
N LYS A 14 5.56 -17.42 -6.88
CA LYS A 14 6.59 -18.42 -7.19
C LYS A 14 6.32 -19.02 -8.58
N GLY A 15 7.32 -18.95 -9.46
CA GLY A 15 7.27 -19.42 -10.85
C GLY A 15 6.92 -18.29 -11.83
N ASP A 16 7.84 -18.00 -12.75
CA ASP A 16 7.80 -17.27 -14.05
C ASP A 16 6.79 -16.14 -14.36
N ASN A 17 5.89 -15.75 -13.46
CA ASN A 17 4.96 -14.64 -13.65
C ASN A 17 5.65 -13.30 -13.38
N LEU A 18 6.84 -13.09 -13.95
CA LEU A 18 7.53 -11.81 -13.90
C LEU A 18 6.67 -10.76 -14.62
N ARG A 19 6.41 -9.64 -13.92
CA ARG A 19 5.78 -8.44 -14.48
C ARG A 19 6.49 -8.04 -15.77
N ASP A 20 5.74 -7.95 -16.85
CA ASP A 20 6.25 -7.55 -18.14
C ASP A 20 6.47 -6.03 -18.18
N VAL A 21 7.70 -5.61 -18.46
CA VAL A 21 8.13 -4.21 -18.60
C VAL A 21 8.72 -3.99 -20.00
N SER A 22 8.12 -4.60 -21.02
CA SER A 22 8.46 -4.37 -22.41
C SER A 22 7.77 -3.09 -22.94
N PRO A 23 8.48 -2.28 -23.74
CA PRO A 23 7.85 -1.20 -24.48
C PRO A 23 7.01 -1.80 -25.62
N LEU A 24 6.08 -1.01 -26.14
CA LEU A 24 5.28 -1.30 -27.33
C LEU A 24 6.17 -1.14 -28.57
N PRO A 25 6.55 -2.24 -29.25
CA PRO A 25 7.47 -2.16 -30.39
C PRO A 25 6.94 -1.28 -31.51
N GLU A 26 5.62 -1.32 -31.75
CA GLU A 26 4.93 -0.57 -32.81
C GLU A 26 4.83 0.93 -32.53
N LYS A 27 5.03 1.37 -31.28
CA LYS A 27 5.01 2.80 -30.89
C LYS A 27 6.40 3.37 -30.60
N THR A 28 7.41 2.50 -30.51
CA THR A 28 8.81 2.88 -30.31
C THR A 28 9.33 3.58 -31.56
N ARG A 29 9.94 4.75 -31.40
CA ARG A 29 10.35 5.61 -32.52
C ARG A 29 11.66 6.33 -32.24
N ILE A 30 12.32 6.80 -33.30
CA ILE A 30 13.50 7.68 -33.19
C ILE A 30 13.10 9.08 -33.66
N ASP A 31 13.43 10.11 -32.89
CA ASP A 31 13.16 11.50 -33.26
C ASP A 31 14.23 12.10 -34.18
N GLU A 32 13.99 13.33 -34.63
CA GLU A 32 14.91 14.09 -35.50
C GLU A 32 16.27 14.40 -34.84
N ASN A 33 16.34 14.37 -33.51
CA ASN A 33 17.56 14.59 -32.74
C ASN A 33 18.30 13.28 -32.42
N GLY A 34 17.82 12.14 -32.91
CA GLY A 34 18.40 10.83 -32.70
C GLY A 34 18.02 10.16 -31.36
N PHE A 35 17.05 10.70 -30.62
CA PHE A 35 16.55 10.08 -29.39
C PHE A 35 15.64 8.90 -29.71
N THR A 36 15.84 7.77 -29.03
CA THR A 36 14.93 6.62 -29.07
C THR A 36 13.86 6.78 -27.99
N HIS A 37 12.60 6.89 -28.41
CA HIS A 37 11.42 6.97 -27.56
C HIS A 37 10.84 5.57 -27.36
N TYR A 38 10.97 5.03 -26.15
CA TYR A 38 10.33 3.79 -25.75
C TYR A 38 8.98 4.10 -25.11
N VAL A 39 7.91 3.67 -25.77
CA VAL A 39 6.53 3.91 -25.32
C VAL A 39 6.01 2.67 -24.59
N PHE A 40 5.48 2.84 -23.40
CA PHE A 40 4.95 1.75 -22.57
C PHE A 40 3.44 1.88 -22.40
N SER A 41 2.75 0.74 -22.37
CA SER A 41 1.31 0.73 -22.09
C SER A 41 0.99 1.03 -20.63
N LYS A 42 -0.17 1.62 -20.38
CA LYS A 42 -0.73 1.72 -19.02
C LYS A 42 -1.11 0.33 -18.54
N VAL A 43 -0.86 0.04 -17.27
CA VAL A 43 -1.28 -1.23 -16.65
C VAL A 43 -1.85 -0.98 -15.27
N MET A 44 -2.51 -1.99 -14.71
CA MET A 44 -2.92 -2.01 -13.31
C MET A 44 -2.44 -3.30 -12.70
N PHE A 45 -2.19 -3.30 -11.39
CA PHE A 45 -1.84 -4.52 -10.69
C PHE A 45 -2.92 -5.58 -10.90
N ASN A 46 -2.48 -6.80 -11.16
CA ASN A 46 -3.38 -7.92 -11.38
C ASN A 46 -4.25 -8.16 -10.14
N ASN A 47 -5.54 -8.36 -10.34
CA ASN A 47 -6.45 -8.79 -9.30
C ASN A 47 -7.25 -10.01 -9.78
N PRO A 48 -6.99 -11.21 -9.22
CA PRO A 48 -7.65 -12.43 -9.68
C PRO A 48 -9.15 -12.47 -9.33
N TRP A 49 -9.60 -11.62 -8.41
CA TRP A 49 -10.98 -11.60 -7.89
C TRP A 49 -11.81 -10.43 -8.42
N TYR A 50 -11.21 -9.54 -9.22
CA TYR A 50 -11.87 -8.34 -9.70
C TYR A 50 -11.50 -8.01 -11.15
N LYS A 51 -12.51 -8.05 -12.02
CA LYS A 51 -12.44 -7.51 -13.37
C LYS A 51 -13.15 -6.16 -13.39
N ILE A 52 -12.47 -5.14 -13.89
CA ILE A 52 -13.06 -3.80 -14.06
C ILE A 52 -14.12 -3.87 -15.16
N PRO A 53 -15.38 -3.54 -14.86
CA PRO A 53 -16.43 -3.50 -15.88
C PRO A 53 -16.16 -2.40 -16.90
N ASP A 54 -16.56 -2.63 -18.15
CA ASP A 54 -16.53 -1.59 -19.18
C ASP A 54 -17.73 -0.64 -19.03
N ASP A 55 -18.88 -1.17 -18.61
CA ASP A 55 -20.10 -0.41 -18.35
C ASP A 55 -20.02 0.39 -17.03
N ASP A 56 -20.43 1.67 -17.09
CA ASP A 56 -20.35 2.58 -15.95
C ASP A 56 -21.33 2.21 -14.82
N LEU A 57 -22.50 1.64 -15.13
CA LEU A 57 -23.49 1.26 -14.11
C LEU A 57 -22.99 0.05 -13.34
N GLU A 58 -22.44 -0.96 -14.03
CA GLU A 58 -21.82 -2.10 -13.38
C GLU A 58 -20.56 -1.68 -12.59
N LEU A 59 -19.75 -0.75 -13.11
CA LEU A 59 -18.63 -0.19 -12.36
C LEU A 59 -19.09 0.49 -11.07
N PHE A 60 -20.18 1.27 -11.12
CA PHE A 60 -20.79 1.90 -9.95
C PHE A 60 -21.29 0.87 -8.93
N LYS A 61 -22.04 -0.16 -9.38
CA LYS A 61 -22.52 -1.24 -8.51
C LYS A 61 -21.37 -1.98 -7.83
N ARG A 62 -20.31 -2.30 -8.58
CA ARG A 62 -19.10 -2.95 -8.05
C ARG A 62 -18.38 -2.09 -7.03
N TYR A 63 -18.32 -0.77 -7.25
CA TYR A 63 -17.74 0.16 -6.29
C TYR A 63 -18.55 0.18 -4.97
N LEU A 64 -19.89 0.25 -5.07
CA LEU A 64 -20.80 0.25 -3.93
C LEU A 64 -20.73 -1.04 -3.10
N ASP A 65 -20.71 -2.19 -3.76
CA ASP A 65 -20.62 -3.51 -3.12
C ASP A 65 -19.26 -3.75 -2.44
N GLY A 66 -18.33 -2.80 -2.50
CA GLY A 66 -16.99 -2.97 -1.97
C GLY A 66 -16.11 -3.87 -2.81
N GLY A 67 -16.60 -4.28 -3.98
CA GLY A 67 -15.89 -5.05 -5.00
C GLY A 67 -14.82 -4.21 -5.67
N SER A 68 -13.97 -3.53 -4.90
CA SER A 68 -12.76 -2.88 -5.37
C SER A 68 -11.57 -3.76 -5.03
N ARG A 69 -10.68 -3.91 -6.01
CA ARG A 69 -9.30 -4.38 -5.92
C ARG A 69 -8.79 -4.70 -4.50
N ASN A 70 -8.60 -5.98 -4.20
CA ASN A 70 -7.50 -6.38 -3.31
C ASN A 70 -6.21 -5.77 -3.86
N TYR A 71 -5.54 -5.01 -3.02
CA TYR A 71 -4.20 -4.55 -3.35
C TYR A 71 -3.27 -5.76 -3.38
N PRO A 72 -2.22 -5.74 -4.21
CA PRO A 72 -1.13 -6.69 -4.06
C PRO A 72 -0.76 -6.82 -2.58
N SER A 73 -0.73 -8.06 -2.11
CA SER A 73 -0.63 -8.40 -0.70
C SER A 73 0.39 -9.50 -0.53
N ASP A 74 1.06 -9.51 0.61
CA ASP A 74 2.12 -10.46 0.98
C ASP A 74 1.69 -11.38 2.12
N GLY A 75 0.40 -11.38 2.46
CA GLY A 75 -0.17 -12.27 3.46
C GLY A 75 -1.68 -12.49 3.29
N ARG A 76 -2.26 -13.16 4.27
CA ARG A 76 -3.66 -13.60 4.36
C ARG A 76 -4.42 -12.95 5.52
N ILE A 77 -3.73 -12.22 6.40
CA ILE A 77 -4.34 -11.51 7.52
C ILE A 77 -4.60 -10.04 7.16
N PRO A 78 -5.82 -9.51 7.36
CA PRO A 78 -6.09 -8.09 7.19
C PRO A 78 -5.16 -7.20 8.01
N CYS A 79 -4.63 -6.14 7.39
CA CYS A 79 -3.63 -5.29 8.04
C CYS A 79 -4.14 -4.61 9.33
N ASP A 80 -5.45 -4.43 9.52
CA ASP A 80 -6.03 -3.89 10.75
C ASP A 80 -5.92 -4.86 11.93
N ILE A 81 -6.07 -6.16 11.68
CA ILE A 81 -5.85 -7.24 12.67
C ILE A 81 -4.38 -7.27 13.07
N VAL A 82 -3.46 -7.23 12.10
CA VAL A 82 -2.02 -7.18 12.36
C VAL A 82 -1.64 -5.92 13.15
N ALA A 83 -2.17 -4.77 12.75
CA ALA A 83 -1.93 -3.50 13.42
C ALA A 83 -2.47 -3.49 14.87
N ARG A 84 -3.55 -4.23 15.15
CA ARG A 84 -4.06 -4.41 16.51
C ARG A 84 -3.08 -5.19 17.38
N GLU A 85 -2.50 -6.28 16.87
CA GLU A 85 -1.48 -7.04 17.61
C GLU A 85 -0.20 -6.22 17.80
N ALA A 86 0.26 -5.49 16.78
CA ALA A 86 1.38 -4.57 16.89
C ALA A 86 1.16 -3.52 18.00
N ARG A 87 -0.06 -2.94 18.09
CA ARG A 87 -0.40 -1.97 19.13
C ARG A 87 -0.33 -2.56 20.53
N LYS A 88 -0.72 -3.82 20.73
CA LYS A 88 -0.61 -4.49 22.04
C LYS A 88 0.85 -4.53 22.50
N VAL A 89 1.75 -4.98 21.62
CA VAL A 89 3.19 -5.04 21.89
C VAL A 89 3.75 -3.64 22.17
N LEU A 90 3.47 -2.66 21.31
CA LEU A 90 3.94 -1.28 21.49
C LEU A 90 3.39 -0.61 22.76
N ASN A 91 2.17 -0.95 23.18
CA ASN A 91 1.59 -0.47 24.43
C ASN A 91 2.25 -1.13 25.62
N HIS A 92 2.56 -2.43 25.55
CA HIS A 92 3.28 -3.12 26.61
C HIS A 92 4.68 -2.54 26.84
N ILE A 93 5.43 -2.24 25.77
CA ILE A 93 6.71 -1.50 25.89
C ILE A 93 6.49 -0.14 26.58
N GLY A 94 5.38 0.54 26.28
CA GLY A 94 4.97 1.77 26.97
C GLY A 94 4.80 1.58 28.48
N ILE A 95 4.08 0.53 28.88
CA ILE A 95 3.89 0.18 30.30
C ILE A 95 5.24 -0.08 30.98
N CYS A 96 6.14 -0.85 30.36
CA CYS A 96 7.49 -1.07 30.91
C CYS A 96 8.24 0.25 31.12
N SER A 97 8.08 1.24 30.22
CA SER A 97 8.78 2.52 30.31
C SER A 97 8.28 3.44 31.43
N GLU A 98 7.08 3.20 31.94
CA GLU A 98 6.44 3.99 33.00
C GLU A 98 6.65 3.36 34.38
N ASP A 99 6.90 2.04 34.45
CA ASP A 99 7.14 1.31 35.69
C ASP A 99 8.62 1.30 36.07
N SER A 100 9.02 2.11 37.05
CA SER A 100 10.40 2.20 37.53
C SER A 100 10.91 0.93 38.23
N SER A 101 10.01 0.02 38.62
CA SER A 101 10.38 -1.27 39.21
C SER A 101 10.61 -2.36 38.16
N ASN A 102 10.17 -2.14 36.91
CA ASN A 102 10.36 -3.08 35.82
C ASN A 102 11.84 -3.12 35.40
N PRO A 103 12.47 -4.31 35.31
CA PRO A 103 13.87 -4.44 34.92
C PRO A 103 14.18 -3.91 33.51
N TYR A 104 13.16 -3.75 32.66
CA TYR A 104 13.29 -3.21 31.31
C TYR A 104 12.97 -1.71 31.21
N CYS A 105 12.72 -1.00 32.32
CA CYS A 105 12.24 0.39 32.29
C CYS A 105 13.10 1.34 31.43
N ASP A 106 14.42 1.35 31.66
CA ASP A 106 15.32 2.25 30.95
C ASP A 106 15.51 1.86 29.48
N SER A 107 15.59 0.56 29.18
CA SER A 107 15.57 0.05 27.82
C SER A 107 14.27 0.40 27.09
N ALA A 108 13.12 0.32 27.77
CA ALA A 108 11.83 0.69 27.21
C ALA A 108 11.76 2.19 26.87
N LYS A 109 12.22 3.06 27.79
CA LYS A 109 12.35 4.51 27.54
C LYS A 109 13.26 4.79 26.35
N LYS A 110 14.38 4.10 26.26
CA LYS A 110 15.33 4.23 25.14
C LYS A 110 14.72 3.78 23.82
N ALA A 111 14.02 2.63 23.79
CA ALA A 111 13.31 2.14 22.61
C ALA A 111 12.23 3.13 22.13
N LEU A 112 11.56 3.82 23.06
CA LEU A 112 10.49 4.77 22.79
C LEU A 112 10.96 6.20 22.55
N LYS A 113 12.27 6.48 22.51
CA LYS A 113 12.81 7.84 22.28
C LYS A 113 12.28 8.49 20.99
N GLY A 114 12.09 7.70 19.92
CA GLY A 114 11.49 8.14 18.65
C GLY A 114 9.96 7.98 18.58
N GLY A 115 9.32 7.62 19.69
CA GLY A 115 7.91 7.26 19.78
C GLY A 115 7.60 5.83 19.31
N LYS A 116 6.40 5.34 19.64
CA LYS A 116 5.94 3.97 19.34
C LYS A 116 6.05 3.61 17.85
N LYS A 117 5.77 4.55 16.96
CA LYS A 117 5.83 4.33 15.50
C LYS A 117 7.25 4.20 14.96
N ALA A 118 8.28 4.61 15.73
CA ALA A 118 9.67 4.42 15.32
C ALA A 118 10.16 2.98 15.50
N ILE A 119 9.38 2.13 16.18
CA ILE A 119 9.70 0.74 16.49
C ILE A 119 9.16 -0.24 15.43
N VAL A 120 8.30 0.22 14.52
CA VAL A 120 7.71 -0.59 13.45
C VAL A 120 8.11 -0.08 12.07
N ARG A 121 8.19 -0.98 11.08
CA ARG A 121 8.55 -0.67 9.69
C ARG A 121 7.52 -1.16 8.68
N GLY A 122 7.82 -0.91 7.42
CA GLY A 122 7.11 -1.50 6.28
C GLY A 122 5.62 -1.19 6.30
N THR A 123 4.81 -2.20 5.98
CA THR A 123 3.35 -2.10 5.89
C THR A 123 2.72 -1.58 7.19
N LEU A 124 3.24 -1.99 8.35
CA LEU A 124 2.71 -1.57 9.66
C LEU A 124 3.01 -0.10 9.96
N LYS A 125 4.19 0.40 9.56
CA LYS A 125 4.50 1.84 9.64
C LYS A 125 3.55 2.64 8.76
N LEU A 126 3.33 2.20 7.51
CA LEU A 126 2.41 2.85 6.58
C LEU A 126 0.99 2.89 7.15
N TYR A 127 0.52 1.76 7.71
CA TYR A 127 -0.81 1.64 8.30
C TYR A 127 -0.99 2.50 9.55
N LEU A 128 -0.12 2.35 10.55
CA LEU A 128 -0.21 3.05 11.84
C LEU A 128 0.11 4.55 11.70
N GLY A 129 0.96 4.90 10.74
CA GLY A 129 1.24 6.26 10.30
C GLY A 129 0.07 6.94 9.61
N LYS A 130 -0.86 6.15 9.04
CA LYS A 130 -1.92 6.61 8.13
C LYS A 130 -1.37 7.30 6.88
N TYR A 131 -0.27 6.79 6.32
CA TYR A 131 0.34 7.34 5.10
C TYR A 131 -0.42 6.97 3.81
N THR A 132 -1.41 6.09 3.89
CA THR A 132 -2.16 5.53 2.75
C THR A 132 -3.64 5.88 2.82
N THR A 133 -4.41 5.52 1.79
CA THR A 133 -5.87 5.67 1.86
C THR A 133 -6.53 4.71 2.85
N ARG A 134 -7.74 5.07 3.28
CA ARG A 134 -8.60 4.15 4.04
C ARG A 134 -8.93 2.89 3.25
N ASP A 135 -9.00 2.98 1.92
CA ASP A 135 -9.29 1.84 1.06
C ASP A 135 -8.15 0.80 1.08
N TRP A 136 -6.92 1.26 0.89
CA TRP A 136 -5.72 0.42 1.03
C TRP A 136 -5.66 -0.26 2.39
N ARG A 137 -5.92 0.48 3.47
CA ARG A 137 -5.89 -0.07 4.83
C ARG A 137 -6.88 -1.21 5.05
N ARG A 138 -8.01 -1.22 4.34
CA ARG A 138 -9.04 -2.27 4.46
C ARG A 138 -8.76 -3.49 3.59
N LYS A 139 -7.98 -3.32 2.52
CA LYS A 139 -7.81 -4.32 1.46
C LYS A 139 -6.38 -4.84 1.30
N ARG A 140 -5.47 -4.38 2.16
CA ARG A 140 -4.10 -4.86 2.25
C ARG A 140 -4.01 -5.95 3.30
N PHE A 141 -3.39 -7.07 2.93
CA PHE A 141 -3.20 -8.23 3.81
C PHE A 141 -1.72 -8.55 3.97
N THR A 142 -1.26 -8.78 5.19
CA THR A 142 0.14 -9.08 5.50
C THR A 142 0.19 -10.06 6.67
N ASP A 143 1.16 -10.97 6.67
CA ASP A 143 1.30 -11.97 7.74
C ASP A 143 2.51 -11.69 8.63
N ASP A 144 3.17 -10.53 8.45
CA ASP A 144 4.42 -10.18 9.11
C ASP A 144 4.34 -8.84 9.84
N ILE A 145 4.95 -8.78 11.03
CA ILE A 145 5.29 -7.55 11.73
C ILE A 145 6.81 -7.36 11.71
N ASP A 146 7.23 -6.33 10.98
CA ASP A 146 8.61 -5.86 10.95
C ASP A 146 8.89 -4.90 12.11
N PHE A 147 9.49 -5.39 13.20
CA PHE A 147 10.00 -4.55 14.28
C PHE A 147 11.41 -4.02 13.97
N TRP A 148 11.70 -2.85 14.52
CA TRP A 148 12.98 -2.16 14.46
C TRP A 148 13.33 -1.63 15.85
N CYS A 149 13.78 -2.54 16.71
CA CYS A 149 14.06 -2.24 18.11
C CYS A 149 15.46 -2.71 18.48
N PHE A 150 16.37 -1.76 18.73
CA PHE A 150 17.73 -2.04 19.22
C PHE A 150 17.75 -2.64 20.63
N GLU A 151 16.73 -2.37 21.42
CA GLU A 151 16.55 -2.91 22.76
C GLU A 151 15.86 -4.28 22.66
N VAL A 152 16.57 -5.28 22.12
CA VAL A 152 16.00 -6.60 21.80
C VAL A 152 15.36 -7.26 23.03
N GLY A 153 15.96 -7.10 24.21
CA GLY A 153 15.42 -7.67 25.45
C GLY A 153 14.02 -7.17 25.82
N VAL A 154 13.72 -5.88 25.64
CA VAL A 154 12.38 -5.35 25.93
C VAL A 154 11.37 -5.80 24.88
N LEU A 155 11.77 -5.91 23.61
CA LEU A 155 10.90 -6.40 22.55
C LEU A 155 10.54 -7.89 22.77
N ASP A 156 11.53 -8.73 23.07
CA ASP A 156 11.33 -10.16 23.38
C ASP A 156 10.41 -10.33 24.60
N HIS A 157 10.59 -9.52 25.66
CA HIS A 157 9.71 -9.52 26.82
C HIS A 157 8.28 -9.14 26.45
N ALA A 158 8.09 -8.01 25.76
CA ALA A 158 6.77 -7.52 25.38
C ALA A 158 6.03 -8.49 24.44
N LEU A 159 6.73 -9.15 23.53
CA LEU A 159 6.16 -10.18 22.66
C LEU A 159 5.65 -11.38 23.47
N LYS A 160 6.46 -11.90 24.41
CA LYS A 160 6.05 -13.02 25.29
C LYS A 160 4.83 -12.66 26.15
N GLU A 161 4.84 -11.49 26.77
CA GLU A 161 3.71 -11.00 27.57
C GLU A 161 2.44 -10.78 26.72
N CYS A 162 2.61 -10.47 25.43
CA CYS A 162 1.50 -10.38 24.48
C CYS A 162 1.08 -11.74 23.89
N GLY A 163 1.58 -12.86 24.39
CA GLY A 163 1.20 -14.22 23.98
C GLY A 163 1.81 -14.68 22.65
N TRP A 164 2.97 -14.14 22.28
CA TRP A 164 3.75 -14.63 21.13
C TRP A 164 4.72 -15.73 21.55
N ILE A 165 4.91 -16.71 20.67
CA ILE A 165 5.78 -17.86 20.91
C ILE A 165 7.03 -17.72 20.04
N LYS A 166 8.21 -17.78 20.65
CA LYS A 166 9.48 -17.75 19.92
C LYS A 166 9.77 -19.13 19.31
N ILE A 167 9.93 -19.17 17.99
CA ILE A 167 10.32 -20.36 17.24
C ILE A 167 11.84 -20.50 17.34
N LYS A 168 12.33 -21.65 17.82
CA LYS A 168 13.76 -21.82 18.14
C LYS A 168 14.62 -21.88 16.88
N GLU A 169 14.06 -22.46 15.82
CA GLU A 169 14.73 -22.76 14.56
C GLU A 169 15.00 -21.48 13.76
N THR A 170 14.01 -20.58 13.68
CA THR A 170 14.09 -19.33 12.93
C THR A 170 14.51 -18.14 13.80
N GLY A 171 14.29 -18.23 15.12
CA GLY A 171 14.45 -17.12 16.05
C GLY A 171 13.32 -16.07 15.98
N GLU A 172 12.34 -16.28 15.11
CA GLU A 172 11.17 -15.41 14.93
C GLU A 172 10.08 -15.72 15.96
N PHE A 173 9.10 -14.82 16.07
CA PHE A 173 7.94 -15.00 16.94
C PHE A 173 6.70 -15.29 16.11
N GLU A 174 5.86 -16.21 16.58
CA GLU A 174 4.59 -16.55 15.95
C GLU A 174 3.43 -16.37 16.93
N LYS A 175 2.27 -15.98 16.41
CA LYS A 175 1.02 -15.94 17.16
C LYS A 175 -0.16 -16.30 16.26
N GLN A 176 -1.00 -17.22 16.72
CA GLN A 176 -2.26 -17.50 16.04
C GLN A 176 -3.24 -16.34 16.24
N VAL A 177 -3.78 -15.81 15.14
CA VAL A 177 -4.79 -14.75 15.16
C VAL A 177 -6.08 -15.23 14.51
N GLN A 178 -7.19 -14.71 15.04
CA GLN A 178 -8.53 -15.00 14.54
C GLN A 178 -9.15 -13.73 13.97
N TRP A 179 -9.80 -13.85 12.83
CA TRP A 179 -10.62 -12.79 12.24
C TRP A 179 -11.78 -13.36 11.44
N THR A 180 -12.82 -12.57 11.25
CA THR A 180 -14.00 -12.95 10.48
C THR A 180 -13.95 -12.27 9.13
N ASN A 181 -14.04 -13.06 8.05
CA ASN A 181 -14.15 -12.52 6.71
C ASN A 181 -15.46 -11.74 6.59
N PRO A 182 -15.43 -10.42 6.34
CA PRO A 182 -16.64 -9.61 6.28
C PRO A 182 -17.54 -9.97 5.09
N ASP A 183 -16.97 -10.57 4.04
CA ASP A 183 -17.71 -10.93 2.82
C ASP A 183 -18.41 -12.29 2.97
N THR A 184 -17.74 -13.28 3.55
CA THR A 184 -18.25 -14.65 3.67
C THR A 184 -18.83 -14.97 5.05
N GLY A 185 -18.52 -14.17 6.08
CA GLY A 185 -18.82 -14.47 7.47
C GLY A 185 -17.96 -15.60 8.08
N GLU A 186 -17.06 -16.19 7.30
CA GLU A 186 -16.19 -17.29 7.73
C GLU A 186 -15.19 -16.81 8.78
N VAL A 187 -15.06 -17.58 9.87
CA VAL A 187 -14.00 -17.36 10.86
C VAL A 187 -12.71 -18.01 10.36
N ARG A 188 -11.64 -17.22 10.27
CA ARG A 188 -10.31 -17.65 9.84
C ARG A 188 -9.32 -17.62 11.00
N TYR A 189 -8.40 -18.57 10.95
CA TYR A 189 -7.27 -18.71 11.86
C TYR A 189 -6.00 -18.75 11.04
N GLU A 190 -5.11 -17.80 11.27
CA GLU A 190 -3.87 -17.65 10.52
C GLU A 190 -2.72 -17.44 11.50
N ALA A 191 -1.53 -17.89 11.12
CA ALA A 191 -0.29 -17.63 11.84
C ALA A 191 0.22 -16.24 11.47
N LEU A 192 0.41 -15.39 12.48
CA LEU A 192 1.06 -14.09 12.34
C LEU A 192 2.50 -14.20 12.81
N CYS A 193 3.43 -13.76 11.98
CA CYS A 193 4.86 -13.77 12.28
C CYS A 193 5.33 -12.38 12.71
N ALA A 194 6.30 -12.32 13.61
CA ALA A 194 6.97 -11.11 14.03
C ALA A 194 8.48 -11.34 14.07
N ALA A 195 9.21 -10.45 13.39
CA ALA A 195 10.66 -10.49 13.33
C ALA A 195 11.24 -9.15 13.77
N ASN A 196 12.43 -9.18 14.37
CA ASN A 196 13.23 -7.98 14.60
C ASN A 196 14.23 -7.83 13.46
N ASN A 197 14.03 -6.82 12.62
CA ASN A 197 14.79 -6.66 11.38
C ASN A 197 16.20 -6.08 11.57
N LEU A 198 16.73 -6.02 12.80
CA LEU A 198 18.12 -5.61 13.02
C LEU A 198 19.11 -6.50 12.26
N ASN A 199 18.80 -7.78 12.06
CA ASN A 199 19.68 -8.67 11.28
C ASN A 199 19.81 -8.24 9.81
N GLN A 200 18.83 -7.49 9.27
CA GLN A 200 18.88 -6.87 7.94
C GLN A 200 19.76 -5.61 7.90
N LEU A 201 20.32 -5.16 9.03
CA LEU A 201 21.41 -4.15 9.05
C LEU A 201 22.71 -4.72 8.45
N LEU A 202 22.90 -6.04 8.45
CA LEU A 202 24.14 -6.67 8.00
C LEU A 202 23.91 -7.59 6.80
N ASP A 203 22.74 -7.52 6.15
CA ASP A 203 22.43 -8.37 5.00
C ASP A 203 23.15 -7.85 3.74
N PHE A 204 24.33 -8.41 3.49
CA PHE A 204 25.14 -8.16 2.29
C PHE A 204 24.61 -8.91 1.05
N GLY A 205 23.67 -9.85 1.19
CA GLY A 205 23.19 -10.72 0.10
C GLY A 205 22.12 -10.07 -0.78
N ALA A 206 21.28 -9.19 -0.20
CA ALA A 206 20.21 -8.50 -0.92
C ALA A 206 20.60 -7.10 -1.45
N GLY A 207 21.82 -6.64 -1.19
CA GLY A 207 22.29 -5.31 -1.64
C GLY A 207 21.54 -4.12 -1.01
N SER A 208 20.87 -4.30 0.14
CA SER A 208 20.17 -3.22 0.83
C SER A 208 20.49 -3.19 2.33
N TYR A 209 21.29 -2.21 2.75
CA TYR A 209 21.37 -1.77 4.14
C TYR A 209 20.05 -1.08 4.52
N LEU A 210 19.52 -1.41 5.71
CA LEU A 210 18.30 -0.81 6.23
C LEU A 210 18.63 0.29 7.23
N GLU A 211 18.30 1.55 6.93
CA GLU A 211 18.82 2.69 7.71
C GLU A 211 17.89 3.22 8.83
N GLY A 212 16.62 2.80 8.86
CA GLY A 212 15.66 3.38 9.79
C GLY A 212 14.21 3.09 9.46
N THR A 213 13.28 3.70 10.20
CA THR A 213 11.84 3.44 10.08
C THR A 213 11.05 4.56 9.43
N GLY A 214 11.73 5.57 8.88
CA GLY A 214 11.10 6.67 8.17
C GLY A 214 10.58 6.23 6.81
N LEU A 215 9.75 7.08 6.23
CA LEU A 215 9.16 6.82 4.92
C LEU A 215 10.22 6.71 3.81
N LYS A 216 11.29 7.52 3.88
CA LYS A 216 12.47 7.44 3.01
C LYS A 216 13.10 6.05 3.02
N GLU A 217 13.41 5.49 4.19
CA GLU A 217 14.06 4.18 4.26
C GLU A 217 13.15 3.04 3.82
N ILE A 218 11.83 3.18 4.05
CA ILE A 218 10.83 2.24 3.54
C ILE A 218 10.81 2.28 2.01
N PHE A 219 10.79 3.48 1.40
CA PHE A 219 10.76 3.64 -0.05
C PHE A 219 12.04 3.14 -0.70
N ASN A 220 13.21 3.41 -0.12
CA ASN A 220 14.48 2.89 -0.60
C ASN A 220 14.48 1.35 -0.67
N LYS A 221 14.04 0.66 0.40
CA LYS A 221 13.88 -0.80 0.41
C LYS A 221 12.90 -1.27 -0.68
N LYS A 222 11.73 -0.63 -0.74
CA LYS A 222 10.63 -0.99 -1.65
C LYS A 222 10.97 -0.78 -3.13
N LEU A 223 11.71 0.28 -3.47
CA LEU A 223 12.16 0.56 -4.84
C LEU A 223 13.21 -0.44 -5.31
N LYS A 224 14.12 -0.86 -4.42
CA LYS A 224 15.12 -1.89 -4.71
C LYS A 224 14.48 -3.27 -4.91
N ARG A 225 13.54 -3.64 -4.02
CA ARG A 225 12.83 -4.93 -4.09
C ARG A 225 11.83 -4.94 -5.25
N GLY A 226 10.91 -3.99 -5.35
CA GLY A 226 10.07 -3.80 -6.54
C GLY A 226 9.01 -4.88 -6.80
N HIS A 227 8.65 -5.64 -5.77
CA HIS A 227 7.50 -6.53 -5.86
C HIS A 227 6.22 -5.70 -6.05
N ASP A 228 5.17 -6.27 -6.64
CA ASP A 228 3.90 -5.55 -6.86
C ASP A 228 3.33 -4.93 -5.57
N VAL A 229 3.51 -5.59 -4.43
CA VAL A 229 3.14 -5.06 -3.11
C VAL A 229 3.92 -3.81 -2.74
N ASP A 230 5.19 -3.74 -3.09
CA ASP A 230 6.04 -2.58 -2.80
C ASP A 230 5.66 -1.39 -3.66
N LEU A 231 5.45 -1.64 -4.96
CA LEU A 231 5.06 -0.60 -5.89
C LEU A 231 3.65 -0.09 -5.57
N SER A 232 2.73 -1.00 -5.22
CA SER A 232 1.39 -0.66 -4.74
C SER A 232 1.43 0.20 -3.47
N ASP A 233 2.27 -0.16 -2.49
CA ASP A 233 2.40 0.62 -1.26
C ASP A 233 2.92 2.04 -1.54
N ILE A 234 3.96 2.19 -2.38
CA ILE A 234 4.49 3.48 -2.82
C ILE A 234 3.39 4.31 -3.50
N MET A 235 2.67 3.72 -4.44
CA MET A 235 1.59 4.41 -5.16
C MET A 235 0.46 4.84 -4.24
N ASN A 236 0.10 4.05 -3.24
CA ASN A 236 -0.99 4.40 -2.31
C ASN A 236 -0.61 5.54 -1.36
N VAL A 237 0.68 5.70 -1.05
CA VAL A 237 1.17 6.88 -0.34
C VAL A 237 1.12 8.10 -1.26
N ALA A 238 1.59 7.98 -2.51
CA ALA A 238 1.53 9.06 -3.51
C ALA A 238 0.08 9.50 -3.81
N LEU A 239 -0.85 8.56 -3.84
CA LEU A 239 -2.27 8.82 -4.04
C LEU A 239 -2.89 9.64 -2.90
N HIS A 240 -2.42 9.45 -1.67
CA HIS A 240 -2.88 10.16 -0.46
C HIS A 240 -2.19 11.52 -0.23
N ASN A 241 -1.28 11.93 -1.14
CA ASN A 241 -0.34 13.03 -0.94
C ASN A 241 -0.97 14.40 -0.60
N LYS A 242 -2.19 14.71 -1.05
CA LYS A 242 -2.87 15.96 -0.66
C LYS A 242 -3.14 16.06 0.85
N GLU A 243 -3.39 14.92 1.53
CA GLU A 243 -3.53 14.88 3.00
C GLU A 243 -2.17 14.88 3.72
N LEU A 244 -1.11 14.39 3.05
CA LEU A 244 0.27 14.46 3.55
C LEU A 244 0.86 15.88 3.49
N ALA A 245 0.28 16.78 2.69
CA ALA A 245 0.68 18.18 2.55
C ALA A 245 0.57 19.02 3.86
N GLY A 246 0.19 18.41 4.98
CA GLY A 246 0.25 18.94 6.35
C GLY A 246 1.36 18.29 7.21
N ARG A 247 0.98 17.63 8.33
CA ARG A 247 1.85 17.15 9.44
C ARG A 247 3.07 16.31 9.06
N THR A 248 3.18 15.84 7.81
CA THR A 248 4.23 14.94 7.32
C THR A 248 4.79 15.40 5.98
N LYS A 249 4.56 16.66 5.58
CA LYS A 249 5.03 17.21 4.30
C LYS A 249 6.55 17.10 4.16
N ASP A 250 7.27 17.39 5.25
CA ASP A 250 8.73 17.30 5.29
C ASP A 250 9.17 15.85 5.10
N GLU A 251 8.54 14.89 5.79
CA GLU A 251 8.85 13.46 5.63
C GLU A 251 8.55 12.95 4.20
N TRP A 252 7.49 13.45 3.54
CA TRP A 252 7.22 13.13 2.13
C TRP A 252 8.26 13.75 1.18
N ASN A 253 8.67 15.00 1.42
CA ASN A 253 9.71 15.66 0.62
C ASN A 253 11.04 14.92 0.76
N ASP A 254 11.43 14.57 1.99
CA ASP A 254 12.63 13.77 2.28
C ASP A 254 12.55 12.37 1.64
N THR A 255 11.33 11.82 1.53
CA THR A 255 11.11 10.54 0.85
C THR A 255 11.46 10.63 -0.64
N TRP A 256 11.33 11.81 -1.27
CA TRP A 256 11.68 11.99 -2.68
C TRP A 256 13.14 11.66 -2.98
N GLU A 257 14.04 11.93 -2.03
CA GLU A 257 15.46 11.57 -2.11
C GLU A 257 15.67 10.06 -2.37
N SER A 258 14.72 9.21 -1.98
CA SER A 258 14.77 7.77 -2.27
C SER A 258 14.68 7.47 -3.76
N PHE A 259 13.87 8.22 -4.51
CA PHE A 259 13.75 8.06 -5.96
C PHE A 259 14.99 8.61 -6.66
N GLU A 260 15.52 9.74 -6.20
CA GLU A 260 16.77 10.31 -6.71
C GLU A 260 17.95 9.36 -6.47
N ALA A 261 18.08 8.82 -5.26
CA ALA A 261 19.08 7.82 -4.93
C ALA A 261 18.92 6.55 -5.78
N ALA A 262 17.70 6.03 -5.90
CA ALA A 262 17.41 4.82 -6.68
C ALA A 262 17.78 5.00 -8.16
N THR A 263 17.39 6.12 -8.79
CA THR A 263 17.71 6.40 -10.20
C THR A 263 19.21 6.56 -10.47
N ASN A 264 20.00 6.98 -9.48
CA ASN A 264 21.45 7.12 -9.62
C ASN A 264 22.23 5.79 -9.57
N THR A 265 21.61 4.69 -9.12
CA THR A 265 22.29 3.38 -8.97
C THR A 265 22.61 2.68 -10.30
N ARG A 266 22.03 3.13 -11.42
CA ARG A 266 22.15 2.49 -12.75
C ARG A 266 21.78 0.99 -12.76
N ASN A 267 20.89 0.58 -11.88
CA ASN A 267 20.40 -0.79 -11.78
C ASN A 267 19.20 -1.01 -12.72
N SER A 268 19.26 -2.03 -13.57
CA SER A 268 18.22 -2.33 -14.56
C SER A 268 16.87 -2.65 -13.93
N ARG A 269 16.86 -3.44 -12.84
CA ARG A 269 15.65 -3.76 -12.05
C ARG A 269 15.00 -2.51 -11.47
N ILE A 270 15.79 -1.60 -10.92
CA ILE A 270 15.26 -0.33 -10.38
C ILE A 270 14.62 0.49 -11.51
N THR A 271 15.26 0.56 -12.67
CA THR A 271 14.70 1.21 -13.86
C THR A 271 13.36 0.58 -14.25
N SER A 272 13.27 -0.75 -14.28
CA SER A 272 12.01 -1.48 -14.51
C SER A 272 10.94 -1.18 -13.48
N ASN A 273 11.31 -1.04 -12.20
CA ASN A 273 10.40 -0.71 -11.12
C ASN A 273 9.84 0.71 -11.26
N LEU A 274 10.67 1.68 -11.65
CA LEU A 274 10.26 3.06 -11.88
C LEU A 274 9.33 3.18 -13.09
N ILE A 275 9.64 2.50 -14.20
CA ILE A 275 8.74 2.40 -15.36
C ILE A 275 7.40 1.79 -14.93
N SER A 276 7.44 0.70 -14.13
CA SER A 276 6.23 0.05 -13.63
C SER A 276 5.40 0.97 -12.74
N LEU A 277 6.03 1.79 -11.90
CA LEU A 277 5.34 2.81 -11.10
C LEU A 277 4.63 3.83 -11.98
N CYS A 278 5.26 4.33 -13.05
CA CYS A 278 4.62 5.26 -13.99
C CYS A 278 3.40 4.60 -14.66
N ARG A 279 3.58 3.40 -15.22
CA ARG A 279 2.50 2.67 -15.92
C ARG A 279 1.32 2.35 -15.00
N CYS A 280 1.59 1.86 -13.79
CA CYS A 280 0.56 1.56 -12.79
C CYS A 280 -0.14 2.83 -12.29
N SER A 281 0.59 3.94 -12.14
CA SER A 281 0.03 5.22 -11.71
C SER A 281 -0.98 5.76 -12.71
N LEU A 282 -0.65 5.82 -14.00
CA LEU A 282 -1.59 6.28 -15.02
C LEU A 282 -2.78 5.33 -15.21
N GLY A 283 -2.54 4.02 -15.26
CA GLY A 283 -3.64 3.05 -15.37
C GLY A 283 -4.60 3.12 -14.17
N THR A 284 -4.08 3.36 -12.97
CA THR A 284 -4.91 3.57 -11.78
C THR A 284 -5.61 4.92 -11.79
N ALA A 285 -4.97 5.99 -12.26
CA ALA A 285 -5.57 7.31 -12.39
C ALA A 285 -6.78 7.29 -13.33
N ASP A 286 -6.66 6.64 -14.49
CA ASP A 286 -7.76 6.53 -15.46
C ASP A 286 -8.94 5.73 -14.88
N TYR A 287 -8.66 4.66 -14.15
CA TYR A 287 -9.71 3.93 -13.45
C TYR A 287 -10.41 4.78 -12.39
N LEU A 288 -9.67 5.53 -11.57
CA LEU A 288 -10.26 6.38 -10.53
C LEU A 288 -11.16 7.46 -11.14
N GLU A 289 -10.76 8.01 -12.29
CA GLU A 289 -11.58 8.96 -13.04
C GLU A 289 -12.84 8.31 -13.60
N ARG A 290 -12.76 7.09 -14.14
CA ARG A 290 -13.95 6.31 -14.55
C ARG A 290 -14.88 6.04 -13.38
N VAL A 291 -14.35 5.68 -12.20
CA VAL A 291 -15.14 5.50 -10.98
C VAL A 291 -15.81 6.82 -10.57
N SER A 292 -15.10 7.94 -10.61
CA SER A 292 -15.68 9.27 -10.32
C SER A 292 -16.84 9.59 -11.27
N LYS A 293 -16.68 9.35 -12.58
CA LYS A 293 -17.73 9.54 -13.59
C LYS A 293 -18.94 8.63 -13.34
N ALA A 294 -18.70 7.35 -13.04
CA ALA A 294 -19.74 6.39 -12.73
C ALA A 294 -20.53 6.79 -11.46
N ILE A 295 -19.85 7.19 -10.39
CA ILE A 295 -20.48 7.71 -9.17
C ILE A 295 -21.31 8.95 -9.50
N ASN A 296 -20.75 9.93 -10.22
CA ASN A 296 -21.47 11.15 -10.60
C ASN A 296 -22.75 10.87 -11.38
N LYS A 297 -22.77 9.81 -12.20
CA LYS A 297 -23.94 9.44 -13.01
C LYS A 297 -25.00 8.69 -12.21
N TYR A 298 -24.59 7.91 -11.21
CA TYR A 298 -25.47 6.90 -10.60
C TYR A 298 -25.65 7.02 -9.08
N HIS A 299 -24.97 7.94 -8.39
CA HIS A 299 -25.02 8.05 -6.92
C HIS A 299 -26.44 8.12 -6.35
N ALA A 300 -27.36 8.85 -7.01
CA ALA A 300 -28.74 9.01 -6.57
C ALA A 300 -29.55 7.71 -6.57
N LYS A 301 -29.11 6.67 -7.32
CA LYS A 301 -29.80 5.37 -7.36
C LYS A 301 -29.87 4.69 -6.00
N ILE A 302 -28.93 4.97 -5.09
CA ILE A 302 -28.96 4.39 -3.73
C ILE A 302 -30.19 4.82 -2.92
N LEU A 303 -30.84 5.93 -3.30
CA LEU A 303 -32.05 6.44 -2.67
C LEU A 303 -33.32 5.70 -3.15
N ASP A 304 -33.25 4.95 -4.24
CA ASP A 304 -34.39 4.19 -4.78
C ASP A 304 -34.51 2.83 -4.08
N GLU A 305 -35.61 2.63 -3.36
CA GLU A 305 -35.91 1.39 -2.62
C GLU A 305 -36.13 0.18 -3.52
N ASN A 306 -36.57 0.38 -4.76
CA ASN A 306 -36.77 -0.71 -5.72
C ASN A 306 -35.43 -1.18 -6.30
N GLU A 307 -34.50 -0.25 -6.54
CA GLU A 307 -33.16 -0.62 -7.01
C GLU A 307 -32.27 -1.16 -5.89
N TYR A 308 -32.35 -0.56 -4.70
CA TYR A 308 -31.59 -0.97 -3.51
C TYR A 308 -32.55 -1.28 -2.34
N PRO A 309 -33.17 -2.48 -2.37
CA PRO A 309 -34.01 -2.93 -1.27
C PRO A 309 -33.16 -3.16 0.00
N LYS A 310 -33.85 -3.33 1.14
CA LYS A 310 -33.22 -3.46 2.46
C LYS A 310 -32.08 -4.50 2.50
N ASP A 311 -32.28 -5.67 1.88
CA ASP A 311 -31.28 -6.73 1.88
C ASP A 311 -29.99 -6.33 1.12
N SER A 312 -30.14 -5.60 0.01
CA SER A 312 -29.01 -5.03 -0.73
C SER A 312 -28.30 -3.94 0.08
N LEU A 313 -29.06 -3.10 0.80
CA LEU A 313 -28.51 -2.07 1.67
C LEU A 313 -27.71 -2.68 2.85
N GLU A 314 -28.24 -3.74 3.46
CA GLU A 314 -27.54 -4.51 4.49
C GLU A 314 -26.23 -5.09 3.94
N LYS A 315 -26.24 -5.66 2.74
CA LYS A 315 -25.03 -6.17 2.07
C LYS A 315 -23.98 -5.09 1.90
N ILE A 316 -24.35 -3.90 1.40
CA ILE A 316 -23.44 -2.75 1.25
C ILE A 316 -22.87 -2.34 2.62
N CYS A 317 -23.72 -2.29 3.64
CA CYS A 317 -23.29 -1.88 4.98
C CYS A 317 -22.30 -2.86 5.63
N ARG A 318 -22.32 -4.16 5.29
CA ARG A 318 -21.41 -5.19 5.85
C ARG A 318 -19.94 -4.88 5.67
N MET A 319 -19.60 -4.09 4.65
CA MET A 319 -18.21 -3.66 4.46
C MET A 319 -17.67 -2.98 5.72
N SER A 320 -18.50 -2.21 6.44
CA SER A 320 -18.10 -1.34 7.56
C SER A 320 -18.94 -1.58 8.79
N ILE A 321 -18.32 -1.98 9.90
CA ILE A 321 -18.99 -2.10 11.22
C ILE A 321 -19.74 -0.81 11.57
N ARG A 322 -19.18 0.36 11.25
CA ARG A 322 -19.84 1.65 11.46
C ARG A 322 -21.13 1.80 10.65
N TRP A 323 -21.15 1.34 9.40
CA TRP A 323 -22.34 1.42 8.56
C TRP A 323 -23.40 0.42 9.01
N MET A 324 -22.98 -0.80 9.39
CA MET A 324 -23.88 -1.77 10.01
C MET A 324 -24.52 -1.27 11.30
N ASN A 325 -23.75 -0.60 12.17
CA ASN A 325 -24.32 -0.02 13.40
C ASN A 325 -25.28 1.13 13.08
N PHE A 326 -24.90 2.01 12.16
CA PHE A 326 -25.75 3.11 11.73
C PHE A 326 -27.09 2.62 11.16
N LEU A 327 -27.07 1.57 10.34
CA LEU A 327 -28.28 0.94 9.80
C LEU A 327 -29.19 0.36 10.88
N LYS A 328 -28.62 -0.26 11.91
CA LYS A 328 -29.39 -0.80 13.04
C LYS A 328 -30.03 0.29 13.90
N GLU A 329 -29.32 1.40 14.09
CA GLU A 329 -29.74 2.48 14.98
C GLU A 329 -30.74 3.46 14.32
N ASN A 330 -30.54 3.77 13.03
CA ASN A 330 -31.27 4.84 12.34
C ASN A 330 -32.21 4.32 11.23
N GLY A 331 -32.10 3.05 10.87
CA GLY A 331 -32.94 2.42 9.85
C GLY A 331 -32.50 2.70 8.40
N PRO A 332 -33.21 2.11 7.43
CA PRO A 332 -32.79 2.08 6.03
C PRO A 332 -32.72 3.46 5.35
N ASP A 333 -33.67 4.35 5.61
CA ASP A 333 -33.80 5.59 4.83
C ASP A 333 -32.70 6.60 5.16
N ASP A 334 -32.39 6.76 6.44
CA ASP A 334 -31.27 7.60 6.87
C ASP A 334 -29.92 6.98 6.47
N THR A 335 -29.85 5.65 6.41
CA THR A 335 -28.66 4.95 5.89
C THR A 335 -28.47 5.23 4.40
N ARG A 336 -29.53 5.27 3.60
CA ARG A 336 -29.44 5.64 2.17
C ARG A 336 -28.93 7.06 2.00
N LYS A 337 -29.42 8.01 2.79
CA LYS A 337 -28.92 9.40 2.77
C LYS A 337 -27.44 9.47 3.13
N MET A 338 -27.03 8.78 4.20
CA MET A 338 -25.62 8.71 4.60
C MET A 338 -24.72 8.13 3.49
N ILE A 339 -25.15 7.04 2.83
CA ILE A 339 -24.38 6.45 1.72
C ILE A 339 -24.36 7.42 0.54
N HIS A 340 -25.48 8.06 0.23
CA HIS A 340 -25.56 9.05 -0.85
C HIS A 340 -24.59 10.22 -0.62
N GLU A 341 -24.53 10.78 0.59
CA GLU A 341 -23.57 11.83 0.97
C GLU A 341 -22.13 11.32 0.85
N PHE A 342 -21.85 10.12 1.34
CA PHE A 342 -20.55 9.49 1.18
C PHE A 342 -20.17 9.34 -0.31
N LEU A 343 -21.09 8.96 -1.19
CA LEU A 343 -20.83 8.86 -2.63
C LEU A 343 -20.46 10.21 -3.24
N LEU A 344 -21.13 11.29 -2.83
CA LEU A 344 -20.80 12.64 -3.28
C LEU A 344 -19.37 13.04 -2.87
N GLU A 345 -18.96 12.76 -1.64
CA GLU A 345 -17.57 12.97 -1.20
C GLU A 345 -16.60 12.11 -2.02
N GLN A 346 -16.94 10.84 -2.25
CA GLN A 346 -16.08 9.91 -2.98
C GLN A 346 -15.89 10.31 -4.44
N LYS A 347 -16.91 10.88 -5.10
CA LYS A 347 -16.77 11.44 -6.46
C LYS A 347 -15.60 12.42 -6.54
N GLU A 348 -15.54 13.38 -5.61
CA GLU A 348 -14.49 14.41 -5.59
C GLU A 348 -13.13 13.83 -5.21
N GLU A 349 -13.12 12.99 -4.17
CA GLU A 349 -11.92 12.33 -3.68
C GLU A 349 -11.25 11.48 -4.77
N LYS A 350 -12.02 10.74 -5.59
CA LYS A 350 -11.47 9.93 -6.70
C LYS A 350 -10.80 10.78 -7.76
N GLN A 351 -11.34 11.97 -8.07
CA GLN A 351 -10.73 12.89 -9.01
C GLN A 351 -9.40 13.46 -8.47
N ILE A 352 -9.37 13.82 -7.18
CA ILE A 352 -8.16 14.29 -6.51
C ILE A 352 -7.08 13.20 -6.53
N GLN A 353 -7.45 11.97 -6.17
CA GLN A 353 -6.56 10.81 -6.16
C GLN A 353 -5.98 10.52 -7.55
N ALA A 354 -6.79 10.62 -8.60
CA ALA A 354 -6.34 10.46 -9.98
C ALA A 354 -5.32 11.55 -10.37
N ASN A 355 -5.57 12.81 -10.02
CA ASN A 355 -4.66 13.92 -10.28
C ASN A 355 -3.34 13.77 -9.51
N ASN A 356 -3.38 13.34 -8.25
CA ASN A 356 -2.18 13.09 -7.45
C ASN A 356 -1.27 12.04 -8.11
N LEU A 357 -1.85 10.96 -8.66
CA LEU A 357 -1.09 9.94 -9.37
C LEU A 357 -0.48 10.44 -10.68
N ARG A 358 -1.19 11.30 -11.43
CA ARG A 358 -0.65 11.92 -12.65
C ARG A 358 0.54 12.84 -12.34
N ILE A 359 0.42 13.68 -11.31
CA ILE A 359 1.53 14.54 -10.85
C ILE A 359 2.73 13.70 -10.37
N PHE A 360 2.46 12.63 -9.62
CA PHE A 360 3.51 11.72 -9.15
C PHE A 360 4.23 11.06 -10.34
N GLU A 361 3.47 10.55 -11.30
CA GLU A 361 4.01 9.93 -12.50
C GLU A 361 4.83 10.90 -13.34
N GLU A 362 4.32 12.09 -13.62
CA GLU A 362 5.02 13.12 -14.40
C GLU A 362 6.39 13.45 -13.76
N LYS A 363 6.42 13.66 -12.44
CA LYS A 363 7.67 13.91 -11.71
C LYS A 363 8.63 12.73 -11.81
N LEU A 364 8.13 11.51 -11.67
CA LEU A 364 8.93 10.30 -11.72
C LEU A 364 9.51 10.05 -13.12
N LEU A 365 8.69 10.25 -14.16
CA LEU A 365 9.08 10.09 -15.56
C LEU A 365 10.09 11.15 -15.98
N ASN A 366 9.90 12.40 -15.55
CA ASN A 366 10.87 13.49 -15.75
C ASN A 366 12.21 13.18 -15.08
N LEU A 367 12.18 12.70 -13.83
CA LEU A 367 13.38 12.28 -13.13
C LEU A 367 14.07 11.14 -13.91
N LEU A 368 13.33 10.11 -14.30
CA LEU A 368 13.85 8.98 -15.08
C LEU A 368 14.50 9.46 -16.38
N ASN A 369 13.79 10.23 -17.20
CA ASN A 369 14.27 10.76 -18.48
C ASN A 369 15.50 11.66 -18.33
N SER A 370 15.57 12.47 -17.26
CA SER A 370 16.74 13.31 -16.98
C SER A 370 18.02 12.48 -16.81
N LYS A 371 17.90 11.27 -16.25
CA LYS A 371 19.03 10.36 -16.02
C LYS A 371 19.44 9.59 -17.26
N TYR A 372 18.56 9.44 -18.24
CA TYR A 372 18.83 8.65 -19.46
C TYR A 372 19.08 9.51 -20.71
N LYS A 373 19.01 10.84 -20.59
CA LYS A 373 19.29 11.79 -21.68
C LYS A 373 20.65 11.57 -22.35
N TYR A 374 21.69 11.21 -21.59
CA TYR A 374 23.03 10.96 -22.12
C TYR A 374 23.13 9.72 -23.04
N LEU A 375 22.17 8.81 -22.94
CA LEU A 375 22.05 7.64 -23.82
C LEU A 375 21.11 7.88 -24.99
N THR A 376 20.65 9.12 -25.21
CA THR A 376 19.65 9.48 -26.21
C THR A 376 18.39 8.60 -26.11
N ILE A 377 17.91 8.40 -24.89
CA ILE A 377 16.72 7.59 -24.57
C ILE A 377 15.66 8.45 -23.89
N VAL A 378 14.42 8.26 -24.31
CA VAL A 378 13.22 8.82 -23.68
C VAL A 378 12.24 7.69 -23.37
N PHE A 379 11.77 7.64 -22.13
CA PHE A 379 10.67 6.80 -21.69
C PHE A 379 9.37 7.61 -21.79
N GLU A 380 8.34 6.99 -22.36
CA GLU A 380 6.99 7.55 -22.48
C GLU A 380 5.96 6.52 -22.02
N ILE A 381 4.88 6.96 -21.40
CA ILE A 381 3.70 6.12 -21.16
C ILE A 381 2.60 6.54 -22.14
N GLU A 382 1.82 5.59 -22.64
CA GLU A 382 0.66 5.90 -23.48
C GLU A 382 -0.24 6.95 -22.81
N ASN A 383 -0.80 7.85 -23.61
CA ASN A 383 -1.78 8.86 -23.18
C ASN A 383 -3.20 8.29 -23.15
#